data_AF-A0A7Y8HQ50-F1
#
_entry.id   AF-A0A7Y8HQ50-F1
#
_cell.length_a   1.000
_cell.length_b   1.000
_cell.length_c   1.000
_cell.angle_alpha   90.00
_cell.angle_beta   90.00
_cell.angle_gamma   90.00
#
_symmetry.space_group_name_H-M   'P 1'
#
loop_
_entity.id
_entity.type
_entity.pdbx_description
1 polymer ?
#
loop_
_entity_poly.entity_id
_entity_poly.type
_entity_poly.pdbx_seq_one_letter_code
_entity_poly.pdbx_strand_id
1 'polypeptide(L)'
;MLFALAAAVLFMVFAGTASAETPFEGRKKCSNCHKSEADSWIKTAHAKAVDSLKADRNKEKNAAMVKAKLDPKKDYTKDKDCIGCHVTGFGSEGGYEISDPDKFLVGVGCESCHGAGTDYRKIHRKAGEAFEKSKKVTPRETLAEAGQDFEFIEKCSACHLNYEGSPWKGVKKPYTPFTPTVDKKYAFDFEKSVRNNKAMHEHFKLSGTFEGPPTPKFHEEFQKDAKPAEIGKEE
;
A
#
# COMPACT_ATOMS: atom_id res chain seq x y z
N MET A 1 42.37 25.86 49.57
CA MET A 1 42.80 25.51 48.20
C MET A 1 41.85 24.44 47.68
N LEU A 2 41.19 24.73 46.56
CA LEU A 2 40.01 24.04 46.04
C LEU A 2 40.28 22.56 45.67
N PHE A 3 39.34 21.69 46.03
CA PHE A 3 39.21 20.33 45.51
C PHE A 3 38.78 20.39 44.03
N ALA A 4 39.60 19.87 43.12
CA ALA A 4 39.24 19.69 41.72
C ALA A 4 38.48 18.36 41.55
N LEU A 5 37.17 18.44 41.38
CA LEU A 5 36.33 17.32 40.95
C LEU A 5 36.42 17.19 39.43
N ALA A 6 37.04 16.12 38.95
CA ALA A 6 37.02 15.73 37.55
C ALA A 6 35.64 15.16 37.20
N ALA A 7 34.86 15.89 36.40
CA ALA A 7 33.61 15.40 35.83
C ALA A 7 33.92 14.56 34.58
N ALA A 8 33.84 13.24 34.70
CA ALA A 8 33.85 12.34 33.55
C ALA A 8 32.47 12.38 32.88
N VAL A 9 32.37 13.06 31.74
CA VAL A 9 31.15 13.07 30.92
C VAL A 9 31.08 11.75 30.15
N LEU A 10 30.21 10.84 30.59
CA LEU A 10 29.89 9.61 29.90
C LEU A 10 29.05 9.95 28.65
N PHE A 11 29.66 9.93 27.47
CA PHE A 11 28.93 9.98 26.20
C PHE A 11 28.18 8.64 25.99
N MET A 12 26.90 8.58 26.37
CA MET A 12 26.01 7.51 25.89
C MET A 12 25.70 7.76 24.41
N VAL A 13 26.36 7.01 23.54
CA VAL A 13 25.98 6.89 22.13
C VAL A 13 24.70 6.06 22.09
N PHE A 14 23.54 6.73 22.01
CA PHE A 14 22.31 6.08 21.58
C PHE A 14 22.46 5.74 20.10
N ALA A 15 22.99 4.55 19.82
CA ALA A 15 22.83 3.93 18.51
C ALA A 15 21.36 3.52 18.40
N GLY A 16 20.52 4.42 17.88
CA GLY A 16 19.20 4.05 17.44
C GLY A 16 19.36 2.92 16.44
N THR A 17 18.77 1.76 16.72
CA THR A 17 18.62 0.71 15.73
C THR A 17 17.69 1.27 14.66
N ALA A 18 18.27 1.80 13.58
CA ALA A 18 17.54 1.96 12.34
C ALA A 18 17.16 0.55 11.92
N SER A 19 15.92 0.13 12.24
CA SER A 19 15.34 -1.05 11.63
C SER A 19 15.33 -0.76 10.15
N ALA A 20 16.11 -1.52 9.38
CA ALA A 20 15.99 -1.47 7.92
C ALA A 20 14.52 -1.77 7.60
N GLU A 21 13.87 -0.88 6.84
CA GLU A 21 12.50 -1.13 6.41
C GLU A 21 12.49 -2.35 5.49
N THR A 22 11.52 -3.24 5.67
CA THR A 22 11.35 -4.42 4.82
C THR A 22 11.26 -3.99 3.35
N PRO A 23 12.02 -4.59 2.41
CA PRO A 23 11.98 -4.19 1.02
C PRO A 23 10.69 -4.68 0.34
N PHE A 24 10.24 -3.94 -0.67
CA PHE A 24 9.19 -4.38 -1.58
C PHE A 24 9.72 -5.52 -2.49
N GLU A 25 8.81 -6.38 -2.98
CA GLU A 25 9.18 -7.44 -3.93
C GLU A 25 8.18 -7.63 -5.09
N GLY A 26 7.12 -6.82 -5.11
CA GLY A 26 6.10 -6.84 -6.14
C GLY A 26 5.05 -7.94 -5.96
N ARG A 27 3.94 -7.79 -6.68
CA ARG A 27 2.72 -8.59 -6.45
C ARG A 27 2.84 -10.08 -6.78
N LYS A 28 3.89 -10.54 -7.47
CA LYS A 28 3.96 -11.89 -8.05
C LYS A 28 3.71 -12.99 -7.02
N LYS A 29 4.35 -12.90 -5.85
CA LYS A 29 4.24 -13.92 -4.80
C LYS A 29 2.89 -13.85 -4.11
N CYS A 30 2.38 -12.65 -3.83
CA CYS A 30 1.05 -12.43 -3.30
C CYS A 30 -0.02 -13.08 -4.21
N SER A 31 -0.01 -12.74 -5.50
CA SER A 31 -1.00 -13.24 -6.48
C SER A 31 -0.91 -14.73 -6.77
N ASN A 32 0.22 -15.38 -6.48
CA ASN A 32 0.33 -16.83 -6.62
C ASN A 32 -0.41 -17.60 -5.52
N CYS A 33 -0.50 -17.03 -4.32
CA CYS A 33 -1.26 -17.58 -3.20
C CYS A 33 -2.70 -17.07 -3.22
N HIS A 34 -2.89 -15.75 -3.32
CA HIS A 34 -4.17 -15.04 -3.29
C HIS A 34 -4.68 -14.76 -4.69
N LYS A 35 -5.15 -15.80 -5.37
CA LYS A 35 -5.55 -15.71 -6.79
C LYS A 35 -6.86 -14.96 -6.94
N SER A 36 -7.79 -15.18 -6.01
CA SER A 36 -9.15 -14.63 -6.10
C SER A 36 -9.11 -13.09 -5.93
N GLU A 37 -8.31 -12.61 -4.98
CA GLU A 37 -8.03 -11.19 -4.76
C GLU A 37 -7.27 -10.59 -5.95
N ALA A 38 -6.27 -11.29 -6.48
CA ALA A 38 -5.51 -10.81 -7.64
C ALA A 38 -6.40 -10.63 -8.89
N ASP A 39 -7.28 -11.59 -9.16
CA ASP A 39 -8.23 -11.57 -10.28
C ASP A 39 -9.30 -10.48 -10.14
N SER A 40 -9.60 -10.07 -8.91
CA SER A 40 -10.45 -8.92 -8.64
C SER A 40 -9.68 -7.60 -8.75
N TRP A 41 -8.51 -7.51 -8.10
CA TRP A 41 -7.64 -6.33 -8.09
C TRP A 41 -7.24 -5.87 -9.49
N ILE A 42 -6.88 -6.79 -10.39
CA ILE A 42 -6.39 -6.45 -11.75
C ILE A 42 -7.42 -5.64 -12.57
N LYS A 43 -8.70 -5.69 -12.18
CA LYS A 43 -9.79 -4.96 -12.86
C LYS A 43 -9.91 -3.51 -12.39
N THR A 44 -9.33 -3.15 -11.24
CA THR A 44 -9.49 -1.86 -10.58
C THR A 44 -8.70 -0.72 -11.24
N ALA A 45 -9.01 0.52 -10.83
CA ALA A 45 -8.25 1.70 -11.23
C ALA A 45 -6.80 1.67 -10.68
N HIS A 46 -6.59 1.08 -9.50
CA HIS A 46 -5.27 0.96 -8.89
C HIS A 46 -4.33 0.07 -9.71
N ALA A 47 -4.79 -1.10 -10.15
CA ALA A 47 -4.02 -1.96 -11.04
C ALA A 47 -3.66 -1.30 -12.38
N LYS A 48 -4.52 -0.38 -12.85
CA LYS A 48 -4.38 0.36 -14.11
C LYS A 48 -3.83 1.77 -13.91
N ALA A 49 -3.30 2.11 -12.73
CA ALA A 49 -2.98 3.49 -12.39
C ALA A 49 -1.99 4.12 -13.39
N VAL A 50 -0.97 3.38 -13.83
CA VAL A 50 -0.01 3.87 -14.83
C VAL A 50 -0.65 4.20 -16.18
N ASP A 51 -1.78 3.57 -16.55
CA ASP A 51 -2.46 3.88 -17.81
C ASP A 51 -2.96 5.33 -17.85
N SER A 52 -3.31 5.90 -16.71
CA SER A 52 -3.73 7.30 -16.61
C SER A 52 -2.60 8.32 -16.80
N LEU A 53 -1.34 7.87 -16.81
CA LEU A 53 -0.16 8.71 -17.05
C LEU A 53 0.28 8.72 -18.52
N LYS A 54 -0.25 7.81 -19.35
CA LYS A 54 0.12 7.70 -20.76
C LYS A 54 -0.45 8.88 -21.54
N ALA A 55 0.29 9.32 -22.56
CA ALA A 55 -0.23 10.27 -23.52
C ALA A 55 -1.44 9.70 -24.25
N ASP A 56 -2.55 10.44 -24.27
CA ASP A 56 -3.77 10.06 -25.01
C ASP A 56 -4.32 11.30 -25.75
N ARG A 57 -4.89 11.10 -26.94
CA ARG A 57 -5.51 12.15 -27.75
C ARG A 57 -7.04 12.18 -27.62
N ASN A 58 -7.63 11.22 -26.91
CA ASN A 58 -9.06 11.14 -26.68
C ASN A 58 -9.51 12.20 -25.65
N LYS A 59 -10.26 13.20 -26.11
CA LYS A 59 -10.72 14.31 -25.28
C LYS A 59 -11.64 13.87 -24.13
N GLU A 60 -12.47 12.86 -24.32
CA GLU A 60 -13.40 12.38 -23.28
C GLU A 60 -12.65 11.67 -22.16
N LYS A 61 -11.71 10.78 -22.51
CA LYS A 61 -10.85 10.09 -21.53
C LYS A 61 -10.01 11.06 -20.72
N ASN A 62 -9.59 12.15 -21.35
CA ASN A 62 -8.65 13.11 -20.77
C ASN A 62 -9.31 14.34 -20.13
N ALA A 63 -10.64 14.39 -20.03
CA ALA A 63 -11.35 15.51 -19.44
C ALA A 63 -10.86 15.82 -18.02
N ALA A 64 -10.51 14.78 -17.24
CA ALA A 64 -9.92 14.93 -15.90
C ALA A 64 -8.58 15.66 -15.92
N MET A 65 -7.65 15.28 -16.82
CA MET A 65 -6.33 15.91 -16.95
C MET A 65 -6.47 17.38 -17.36
N VAL A 66 -7.32 17.66 -18.35
CA VAL A 66 -7.56 19.04 -18.80
C VAL A 66 -8.16 19.89 -17.67
N LYS A 67 -9.13 19.35 -16.92
CA LYS A 67 -9.70 20.03 -15.75
C LYS A 67 -8.66 20.32 -14.66
N ALA A 68 -7.71 19.41 -14.49
CA ALA A 68 -6.56 19.56 -13.59
C ALA A 68 -5.41 20.40 -14.17
N LYS A 69 -5.60 21.01 -15.35
CA LYS A 69 -4.60 21.83 -16.08
C LYS A 69 -3.32 21.08 -16.46
N LEU A 70 -3.44 19.78 -16.71
CA LEU A 70 -2.36 18.93 -17.23
C LEU A 70 -2.46 18.83 -18.76
N ASP A 71 -1.32 18.66 -19.45
CA ASP A 71 -1.30 18.36 -20.88
C ASP A 71 -1.58 16.87 -21.11
N PRO A 72 -2.72 16.47 -21.70
CA PRO A 72 -3.04 15.07 -21.95
C PRO A 72 -2.19 14.42 -23.05
N LYS A 73 -1.45 15.20 -23.84
CA LYS A 73 -0.55 14.69 -24.88
C LYS A 73 0.85 14.40 -24.36
N LYS A 74 1.18 14.84 -23.13
CA LYS A 74 2.43 14.51 -22.47
C LYS A 74 2.35 13.11 -21.87
N ASP A 75 3.43 12.35 -22.02
CA ASP A 75 3.61 11.07 -21.33
C ASP A 75 4.26 11.33 -19.95
N TYR A 76 3.53 11.02 -18.88
CA TYR A 76 3.98 11.17 -17.49
C TYR A 76 4.48 9.85 -16.89
N THR A 77 4.54 8.76 -17.65
CA THR A 77 4.94 7.44 -17.13
C THR A 77 6.37 7.38 -16.59
N LYS A 78 7.22 8.35 -16.97
CA LYS A 78 8.60 8.52 -16.46
C LYS A 78 8.77 9.80 -15.64
N ASP A 79 7.69 10.50 -15.33
CA ASP A 79 7.72 11.74 -14.57
C ASP A 79 7.73 11.43 -13.06
N LYS A 80 8.80 11.83 -12.37
CA LYS A 80 8.96 11.60 -10.92
C LYS A 80 7.89 12.33 -10.10
N ASP A 81 7.30 13.39 -10.64
CA ASP A 81 6.23 14.13 -9.98
C ASP A 81 4.87 13.40 -10.06
N CYS A 82 4.76 12.35 -10.89
CA CYS A 82 3.52 11.61 -11.12
C CYS A 82 3.63 10.14 -10.72
N ILE A 83 4.72 9.48 -11.08
CA ILE A 83 4.81 8.02 -11.03
C ILE A 83 4.66 7.46 -9.61
N GLY A 84 5.08 8.22 -8.59
CA GLY A 84 5.15 7.75 -7.20
C GLY A 84 3.82 7.26 -6.62
N CYS A 85 2.69 7.85 -7.03
CA CYS A 85 1.35 7.42 -6.59
C CYS A 85 0.68 6.43 -7.56
N HIS A 86 1.33 6.04 -8.65
CA HIS A 86 0.78 5.20 -9.71
C HIS A 86 1.47 3.82 -9.81
N VAL A 87 2.45 3.56 -8.95
CA VAL A 87 3.23 2.32 -8.89
C VAL A 87 3.38 1.85 -7.44
N THR A 88 3.98 0.69 -7.22
CA THR A 88 4.26 0.15 -5.90
C THR A 88 5.69 0.49 -5.46
N GLY A 89 5.81 1.10 -4.27
CA GLY A 89 7.09 1.29 -3.57
C GLY A 89 8.06 2.30 -4.19
N PHE A 90 7.60 3.27 -4.99
CA PHE A 90 8.51 4.23 -5.63
C PHE A 90 9.39 4.97 -4.60
N GLY A 91 10.71 4.89 -4.78
CA GLY A 91 11.68 5.51 -3.88
C GLY A 91 11.94 4.74 -2.57
N SER A 92 11.37 3.54 -2.42
CA SER A 92 11.64 2.61 -1.34
C SER A 92 12.52 1.45 -1.82
N GLU A 93 13.20 0.78 -0.89
CA GLU A 93 14.02 -0.40 -1.21
C GLU A 93 13.16 -1.51 -1.85
N GLY A 94 13.64 -2.07 -2.96
CA GLY A 94 12.93 -3.10 -3.72
C GLY A 94 11.67 -2.63 -4.46
N GLY A 95 11.35 -1.33 -4.40
CA GLY A 95 10.18 -0.76 -5.05
C GLY A 95 10.41 -0.35 -6.50
N TYR A 96 9.39 0.23 -7.13
CA TYR A 96 9.43 0.56 -8.55
C TYR A 96 10.53 1.57 -8.89
N GLU A 97 11.29 1.28 -9.95
CA GLU A 97 12.27 2.19 -10.53
C GLU A 97 11.93 2.54 -11.98
N ILE A 98 12.06 3.83 -12.34
CA ILE A 98 11.86 4.28 -13.74
C ILE A 98 12.93 3.69 -14.68
N SER A 99 14.16 3.53 -14.18
CA SER A 99 15.32 3.03 -14.92
C SER A 99 15.22 1.55 -15.26
N ASP A 100 14.65 0.75 -14.36
CA ASP A 100 14.49 -0.70 -14.51
C ASP A 100 13.10 -1.14 -14.01
N PRO A 101 12.03 -0.91 -14.81
CA PRO A 101 10.67 -1.12 -14.35
C PRO A 101 10.30 -2.61 -14.30
N ASP A 102 10.13 -3.17 -13.11
CA ASP A 102 9.51 -4.50 -12.94
C ASP A 102 7.99 -4.41 -13.18
N LYS A 103 7.49 -5.24 -14.11
CA LYS A 103 6.06 -5.39 -14.38
C LYS A 103 5.22 -5.77 -13.16
N PHE A 104 5.80 -6.37 -12.12
CA PHE A 104 5.12 -6.75 -10.88
C PHE A 104 4.97 -5.59 -9.88
N LEU A 105 5.67 -4.48 -10.10
CA LEU A 105 5.58 -3.23 -9.33
C LEU A 105 4.79 -2.13 -10.07
N VAL A 106 4.40 -2.37 -11.34
CA VAL A 106 3.51 -1.48 -12.10
C VAL A 106 2.10 -1.49 -11.52
N GLY A 107 1.53 -0.30 -11.34
CA GLY A 107 0.22 -0.08 -10.72
C GLY A 107 0.31 0.05 -9.20
N VAL A 108 -0.76 0.52 -8.57
CA VAL A 108 -0.88 0.52 -7.10
C VAL A 108 -1.27 -0.90 -6.67
N GLY A 109 -0.25 -1.70 -6.39
CA GLY A 109 -0.34 -3.13 -6.08
C GLY A 109 -0.59 -3.45 -4.60
N CYS A 110 -0.52 -4.75 -4.29
CA CYS A 110 -0.82 -5.32 -2.97
C CYS A 110 -0.07 -4.60 -1.85
N GLU A 111 1.24 -4.41 -2.02
CA GLU A 111 2.13 -3.85 -1.00
C GLU A 111 1.93 -2.34 -0.79
N SER A 112 1.32 -1.64 -1.76
CA SER A 112 0.95 -0.23 -1.60
C SER A 112 -0.11 -0.03 -0.51
N CYS A 113 -0.90 -1.07 -0.20
CA CYS A 113 -1.89 -1.06 0.88
C CYS A 113 -1.46 -1.95 2.06
N HIS A 114 -0.96 -3.16 1.80
CA HIS A 114 -0.66 -4.15 2.83
C HIS A 114 0.76 -4.06 3.41
N GLY A 115 1.59 -3.12 2.95
CA GLY A 115 3.00 -3.02 3.38
C GLY A 115 3.95 -3.84 2.51
N ALA A 116 5.24 -3.61 2.68
CA ALA A 116 6.28 -4.28 1.91
C ALA A 116 6.36 -5.78 2.27
N GLY A 117 6.28 -6.65 1.26
CA GLY A 117 5.89 -8.05 1.42
C GLY A 117 6.98 -9.01 1.85
N THR A 118 8.26 -8.64 1.67
CA THR A 118 9.39 -9.59 1.64
C THR A 118 9.46 -10.51 2.86
N ASP A 119 9.14 -10.00 4.04
CA ASP A 119 9.24 -10.76 5.29
C ASP A 119 7.93 -11.40 5.71
N TYR A 120 6.83 -10.65 5.80
CA TYR A 120 5.56 -11.21 6.26
C TYR A 120 5.03 -12.31 5.31
N ARG A 121 5.33 -12.27 4.00
CA ARG A 121 4.89 -13.35 3.09
C ARG A 121 5.50 -14.72 3.42
N LYS A 122 6.67 -14.74 4.08
CA LYS A 122 7.33 -15.98 4.54
C LYS A 122 6.56 -16.53 5.74
N ILE A 123 6.02 -15.64 6.57
CA ILE A 123 5.16 -15.99 7.71
C ILE A 123 3.83 -16.54 7.20
N HIS A 124 3.19 -15.89 6.23
CA HIS A 124 1.99 -16.40 5.54
C HIS A 124 2.15 -17.85 5.13
N ARG A 125 3.16 -18.15 4.31
CA ARG A 125 3.41 -19.53 3.85
C ARG A 125 3.56 -20.52 5.01
N LYS A 126 4.37 -20.19 6.02
CA LYS A 126 4.63 -21.10 7.16
C LYS A 126 3.39 -21.28 8.04
N ALA A 127 2.62 -20.21 8.24
CA ALA A 127 1.40 -20.22 9.04
C ALA A 127 0.32 -21.04 8.33
N GLY A 128 0.15 -20.85 7.03
CA GLY A 128 -0.72 -21.68 6.19
C GLY A 128 -0.39 -23.16 6.28
N GLU A 129 0.88 -23.53 6.06
CA GLU A 129 1.35 -24.92 6.19
C GLU A 129 1.05 -25.50 7.59
N ALA A 130 1.25 -24.73 8.66
CA ALA A 130 0.96 -25.15 10.03
C ALA A 130 -0.55 -25.28 10.30
N PHE A 131 -1.35 -24.37 9.74
CA PHE A 131 -2.79 -24.38 9.88
C PHE A 131 -3.43 -25.55 9.11
N GLU A 132 -2.95 -25.84 7.90
CA GLU A 132 -3.41 -27.01 7.14
C GLU A 132 -3.07 -28.32 7.84
N LYS A 133 -1.85 -28.43 8.38
CA LYS A 133 -1.37 -29.65 9.04
C LYS A 133 -2.04 -29.92 10.38
N SER A 134 -2.21 -28.89 11.22
CA SER A 134 -2.61 -29.10 12.62
C SER A 134 -3.57 -28.04 13.17
N LYS A 135 -4.17 -27.21 12.31
CA LYS A 135 -5.05 -26.09 12.72
C LYS A 135 -4.39 -25.12 13.69
N LYS A 136 -3.06 -25.03 13.63
CA LYS A 136 -2.30 -24.08 14.44
C LYS A 136 -2.52 -22.68 13.86
N VAL A 137 -3.13 -21.82 14.65
CA VAL A 137 -3.31 -20.39 14.37
C VAL A 137 -2.05 -19.61 14.73
N THR A 138 -1.84 -18.47 14.05
CA THR A 138 -0.68 -17.60 14.25
C THR A 138 -1.15 -16.18 14.64
N PRO A 139 -0.53 -15.51 15.63
CA PRO A 139 -0.91 -14.14 15.98
C PRO A 139 -0.63 -13.14 14.85
N ARG A 140 -1.57 -12.24 14.56
CA ARG A 140 -1.39 -11.14 13.58
C ARG A 140 -0.26 -10.19 13.94
N GLU A 141 0.04 -10.04 15.22
CA GLU A 141 1.20 -9.28 15.72
C GLU A 141 2.50 -9.68 15.01
N THR A 142 2.71 -10.98 14.75
CA THR A 142 3.91 -11.46 14.02
C THR A 142 4.00 -10.94 12.59
N LEU A 143 2.85 -10.67 11.95
CA LEU A 143 2.77 -10.08 10.62
C LEU A 143 3.04 -8.58 10.68
N ALA A 144 2.47 -7.89 11.68
CA ALA A 144 2.65 -6.47 11.89
C ALA A 144 4.12 -6.12 12.19
N GLU A 145 4.78 -6.90 13.06
CA GLU A 145 6.21 -6.80 13.33
C GLU A 145 7.08 -7.01 12.08
N ALA A 146 6.59 -7.83 11.14
CA ALA A 146 7.25 -8.08 9.85
C ALA A 146 6.87 -7.06 8.76
N GLY A 147 6.15 -6.00 9.11
CA GLY A 147 5.83 -4.87 8.22
C GLY A 147 4.49 -4.96 7.48
N GLN A 148 3.63 -5.94 7.81
CA GLN A 148 2.28 -5.98 7.25
C GLN A 148 1.40 -4.88 7.87
N ASP A 149 0.70 -4.14 7.03
CA ASP A 149 -0.21 -3.07 7.44
C ASP A 149 -1.63 -3.61 7.71
N PHE A 150 -2.22 -3.19 8.83
CA PHE A 150 -3.58 -3.51 9.26
C PHE A 150 -4.46 -2.26 9.48
N GLU A 151 -3.91 -1.06 9.33
CA GLU A 151 -4.59 0.21 9.56
C GLU A 151 -4.92 0.94 8.25
N PHE A 152 -4.06 0.82 7.23
CA PHE A 152 -4.19 1.29 5.85
C PHE A 152 -4.27 2.81 5.64
N ILE A 153 -4.83 3.56 6.58
CA ILE A 153 -5.19 4.97 6.43
C ILE A 153 -4.00 5.85 6.02
N GLU A 154 -2.82 5.64 6.57
CA GLU A 154 -1.63 6.42 6.22
C GLU A 154 -1.17 6.15 4.79
N LYS A 155 -1.20 4.89 4.35
CA LYS A 155 -0.85 4.52 2.96
C LYS A 155 -1.84 5.10 1.96
N CYS A 156 -3.15 5.07 2.27
CA CYS A 156 -4.14 5.73 1.43
C CYS A 156 -3.95 7.25 1.39
N SER A 157 -3.72 7.87 2.56
CA SER A 157 -3.58 9.31 2.71
C SER A 157 -2.36 9.87 1.97
N ALA A 158 -1.26 9.10 1.94
CA ALA A 158 -0.04 9.44 1.21
C ALA A 158 -0.24 9.67 -0.29
N CYS A 159 -1.31 9.13 -0.88
CA CYS A 159 -1.66 9.37 -2.28
C CYS A 159 -2.90 10.26 -2.43
N HIS A 160 -3.99 9.95 -1.71
CA HIS A 160 -5.29 10.59 -1.89
C HIS A 160 -5.45 11.93 -1.17
N LEU A 161 -4.68 12.14 -0.09
CA LEU A 161 -4.70 13.36 0.71
C LEU A 161 -3.38 14.15 0.58
N ASN A 162 -2.52 13.80 -0.38
CA ASN A 162 -1.24 14.48 -0.57
C ASN A 162 -1.36 15.70 -1.50
N TYR A 163 -2.01 16.76 -1.02
CA TYR A 163 -2.16 18.02 -1.74
C TYR A 163 -2.09 19.22 -0.81
N GLU A 164 -1.75 20.40 -1.35
CA GLU A 164 -1.65 21.64 -0.59
C GLU A 164 -2.99 22.00 0.09
N GLY A 165 -2.94 22.26 1.40
CA GLY A 165 -4.13 22.57 2.21
C GLY A 165 -4.96 21.34 2.61
N SER A 166 -4.48 20.12 2.35
CA SER A 166 -5.09 18.90 2.87
C SER A 166 -5.06 18.84 4.41
N PRO A 167 -6.05 18.17 5.05
CA PRO A 167 -6.04 17.95 6.50
C PRO A 167 -4.97 16.94 6.96
N TRP A 168 -4.42 16.12 6.06
CA TRP A 168 -3.41 15.14 6.41
C TRP A 168 -2.05 15.81 6.68
N LYS A 169 -1.37 15.41 7.75
CA LYS A 169 -0.13 16.07 8.21
C LYS A 169 1.11 15.67 7.41
N GLY A 170 1.09 14.53 6.72
CA GLY A 170 2.21 14.02 5.93
C GLY A 170 2.37 14.62 4.54
N VAL A 171 1.60 15.67 4.22
CA VAL A 171 1.59 16.32 2.90
C VAL A 171 3.00 16.78 2.51
N LYS A 172 3.46 16.34 1.34
CA LYS A 172 4.75 16.73 0.77
C LYS A 172 4.71 16.72 -0.75
N LYS A 173 5.52 17.57 -1.38
CA LYS A 173 5.68 17.55 -2.84
C LYS A 173 6.34 16.22 -3.28
N PRO A 174 6.00 15.70 -4.48
CA PRO A 174 5.01 16.22 -5.43
C PRO A 174 3.57 15.97 -4.96
N TYR A 175 2.66 16.90 -5.25
CA TYR A 175 1.24 16.81 -4.84
C TYR A 175 0.37 16.13 -5.90
N THR A 176 -0.70 15.48 -5.48
CA THR A 176 -1.75 15.05 -6.42
C THR A 176 -2.40 16.28 -7.07
N PRO A 177 -2.52 16.33 -8.41
CA PRO A 177 -3.23 17.40 -9.10
C PRO A 177 -4.75 17.22 -9.03
N PHE A 178 -5.24 16.05 -8.61
CA PHE A 178 -6.65 15.72 -8.55
C PHE A 178 -7.19 15.96 -7.13
N THR A 179 -7.63 17.19 -6.88
CA THR A 179 -8.06 17.65 -5.54
C THR A 179 -9.55 18.02 -5.51
N PRO A 180 -10.16 18.14 -4.31
CA PRO A 180 -11.56 18.60 -4.18
C PRO A 180 -11.86 19.97 -4.82
N THR A 181 -10.83 20.81 -4.96
CA THR A 181 -10.92 22.11 -5.65
C THR A 181 -11.05 21.95 -7.15
N VAL A 182 -10.40 20.93 -7.75
CA VAL A 182 -10.55 20.60 -9.17
C VAL A 182 -11.92 19.96 -9.42
N ASP A 183 -12.31 19.01 -8.58
CA ASP A 183 -13.63 18.38 -8.62
C ASP A 183 -13.95 17.76 -7.26
N LYS A 184 -15.15 17.99 -6.75
CA LYS A 184 -15.61 17.44 -5.46
C LYS A 184 -15.52 15.91 -5.40
N LYS A 185 -15.56 15.21 -6.55
CA LYS A 185 -15.40 13.75 -6.60
C LYS A 185 -14.04 13.26 -6.10
N TYR A 186 -13.03 14.13 -6.04
CA TYR A 186 -11.71 13.81 -5.51
C TYR A 186 -11.60 13.99 -3.99
N ALA A 187 -12.69 14.38 -3.31
CA ALA A 187 -12.74 14.31 -1.85
C ALA A 187 -12.57 12.86 -1.39
N PHE A 188 -11.63 12.67 -0.47
CA PHE A 188 -11.30 11.35 0.07
C PHE A 188 -11.80 11.22 1.51
N ASP A 189 -12.60 10.19 1.72
CA ASP A 189 -13.05 9.72 3.03
C ASP A 189 -12.59 8.26 3.14
N PHE A 190 -11.68 7.98 4.09
CA PHE A 190 -11.08 6.66 4.26
C PHE A 190 -12.14 5.60 4.57
N GLU A 191 -13.01 5.86 5.56
CA GLU A 191 -14.02 4.90 6.03
C GLU A 191 -15.01 4.56 4.90
N LYS A 192 -15.33 5.52 4.04
CA LYS A 192 -16.16 5.25 2.85
C LYS A 192 -15.39 4.52 1.75
N SER A 193 -14.16 4.95 1.47
CA SER A 193 -13.39 4.48 0.31
C SER A 193 -12.88 3.05 0.50
N VAL A 194 -12.47 2.69 1.71
CA VAL A 194 -11.98 1.33 2.04
C VAL A 194 -13.06 0.27 1.89
N ARG A 195 -14.34 0.66 1.97
CA ARG A 195 -15.52 -0.23 1.78
C ARG A 195 -15.95 -0.37 0.31
N ASN A 196 -15.19 0.17 -0.63
CA ASN A 196 -15.49 0.06 -2.05
C ASN A 196 -14.68 -1.07 -2.71
N ASN A 197 -15.25 -2.28 -2.76
CA ASN A 197 -14.59 -3.46 -3.35
C ASN A 197 -14.19 -3.25 -4.83
N LYS A 198 -14.88 -2.37 -5.57
CA LYS A 198 -14.50 -2.03 -6.96
C LYS A 198 -13.22 -1.19 -7.05
N ALA A 199 -12.84 -0.51 -5.97
CA ALA A 199 -11.61 0.27 -5.86
C ALA A 199 -10.49 -0.52 -5.16
N MET A 200 -10.82 -1.41 -4.22
CA MET A 200 -9.89 -2.28 -3.52
C MET A 200 -9.69 -3.59 -4.30
N HIS A 201 -10.28 -4.66 -3.80
CA HIS A 201 -10.60 -5.90 -4.49
C HIS A 201 -11.83 -6.48 -3.79
N GLU A 202 -12.39 -7.54 -4.36
CA GLU A 202 -13.42 -8.32 -3.69
C GLU A 202 -12.85 -9.00 -2.45
N HIS A 203 -13.64 -9.10 -1.38
CA HIS A 203 -13.22 -9.76 -0.16
C HIS A 203 -13.67 -11.22 -0.16
N PHE A 204 -12.76 -12.13 0.15
CA PHE A 204 -13.01 -13.55 0.21
C PHE A 204 -12.90 -14.09 1.64
N LYS A 205 -13.63 -15.18 1.90
CA LYS A 205 -13.69 -15.82 3.22
C LYS A 205 -12.33 -16.41 3.55
N LEU A 206 -11.75 -15.93 4.65
CA LEU A 206 -10.49 -16.43 5.16
C LEU A 206 -10.70 -17.70 5.97
N SER A 207 -9.70 -18.58 5.94
CA SER A 207 -9.71 -19.84 6.70
C SER A 207 -9.45 -19.65 8.21
N GLY A 208 -8.99 -18.47 8.63
CA GLY A 208 -8.71 -18.17 10.03
C GLY A 208 -7.31 -18.58 10.48
N THR A 209 -6.34 -18.61 9.55
CA THR A 209 -4.93 -18.90 9.84
C THR A 209 -4.34 -17.92 10.86
N PHE A 210 -4.81 -16.67 10.85
CA PHE A 210 -4.34 -15.60 11.72
C PHE A 210 -5.41 -15.10 12.70
N GLU A 211 -5.00 -14.81 13.92
CA GLU A 211 -5.88 -14.32 14.99
C GLU A 211 -5.24 -13.23 15.84
N GLY A 212 -6.03 -12.63 16.74
CA GLY A 212 -5.56 -11.58 17.64
C GLY A 212 -5.27 -10.23 16.94
N PRO A 213 -4.90 -9.21 17.73
CA PRO A 213 -4.54 -7.88 17.21
C PRO A 213 -3.16 -7.88 16.52
N PRO A 214 -2.85 -6.84 15.72
CA PRO A 214 -3.77 -5.80 15.27
C PRO A 214 -4.79 -6.35 14.27
N THR A 215 -6.05 -5.91 14.39
CA THR A 215 -7.14 -6.32 13.51
C THR A 215 -7.75 -5.07 12.90
N PRO A 216 -7.84 -4.97 11.57
CA PRO A 216 -8.49 -3.84 10.93
C PRO A 216 -9.91 -3.68 11.46
N LYS A 217 -10.32 -2.45 11.78
CA LYS A 217 -11.64 -2.14 12.36
C LYS A 217 -12.82 -2.73 11.56
N PHE A 218 -12.67 -2.85 10.25
CA PHE A 218 -13.66 -3.38 9.32
C PHE A 218 -13.45 -4.87 8.98
N HIS A 219 -12.52 -5.56 9.63
CA HIS A 219 -12.20 -6.97 9.33
C HIS A 219 -13.42 -7.88 9.49
N GLU A 220 -14.11 -7.82 10.64
CA GLU A 220 -15.29 -8.64 10.89
C GLU A 220 -16.46 -8.30 9.94
N GLU A 221 -16.65 -7.01 9.67
CA GLU A 221 -17.62 -6.52 8.70
C GLU A 221 -17.36 -7.13 7.31
N PHE A 222 -16.12 -7.03 6.82
CA PHE A 222 -15.76 -7.55 5.50
C PHE A 222 -15.81 -9.07 5.46
N GLN A 223 -15.34 -9.74 6.51
CA GLN A 223 -15.40 -11.19 6.58
C GLN A 223 -16.82 -11.72 6.70
N LYS A 224 -17.78 -10.98 7.27
CA LYS A 224 -19.19 -11.38 7.28
C LYS A 224 -19.78 -11.48 5.87
N ASP A 225 -19.51 -10.48 5.05
CA ASP A 225 -20.09 -10.34 3.70
C ASP A 225 -19.19 -10.90 2.58
N ALA A 226 -18.00 -11.41 2.93
CA ALA A 226 -17.04 -11.97 1.99
C ALA A 226 -17.59 -13.16 1.19
N LYS A 227 -17.14 -13.29 -0.05
CA LYS A 227 -17.49 -14.42 -0.92
C LYS A 227 -16.66 -15.66 -0.60
N PRO A 228 -17.14 -16.88 -0.87
CA PRO A 228 -16.25 -18.04 -0.94
C PRO A 228 -15.15 -17.80 -1.97
N ALA A 229 -13.94 -18.29 -1.71
CA ALA A 229 -12.85 -18.22 -2.67
C ALA A 229 -13.23 -18.98 -3.96
N GLU A 230 -13.07 -18.34 -5.11
CA GLU A 230 -13.39 -18.94 -6.41
C GLU A 230 -12.24 -19.84 -6.91
N ILE A 231 -11.00 -19.53 -6.50
CA ILE A 231 -9.79 -20.27 -6.88
C ILE A 231 -8.85 -20.36 -5.67
N GLY A 232 -8.57 -21.59 -5.20
CA GLY A 232 -7.69 -21.82 -4.05
C GLY A 232 -8.38 -21.65 -2.69
N LYS A 233 -7.59 -21.60 -1.61
CA LYS A 233 -8.05 -21.21 -0.27
C LYS A 233 -7.38 -19.89 0.08
N GLU A 234 -8.13 -18.98 0.69
CA GLU A 234 -7.58 -17.71 1.18
C GLU A 234 -7.27 -17.85 2.69
N GLU A 235 -6.05 -17.48 3.06
CA GLU A 235 -5.46 -17.64 4.40
C GLU A 235 -5.45 -16.35 5.20
#